data_AF-A0A9W6XY00-F1
#
_entry.id   AF-A0A9W6XY00-F1
#
_cell.length_a   1.000
_cell.length_b   1.000
_cell.length_c   1.000
_cell.angle_alpha   90.00
_cell.angle_beta   90.00
_cell.angle_gamma   90.00
#
_symmetry.space_group_name_H-M   'P 1'
#
loop_
_entity.id
_entity.type
_entity.pdbx_description
1 polymer ?
#
loop_
_entity_poly.entity_id
_entity_poly.type
_entity_poly.pdbx_seq_one_letter_code
_entity_poly.pdbx_strand_id
1 'polypeptide(L)'
;MKSNEVHEEAHPGPVLAFSSSPNRIVTSSRILAAAWVFLGLIPFILQLRSYLKFVTPHKITETLIVPPGVWKETTNLTEACPLEGVYLGQVWWNSQFTHFYNVPQGILCHFVVPQYNIHGNLMIGLGKVQPFYTTPRGCSDDSYPIELYFYHGSFGYFSFYEEGAGTYCNKDKTAYVDAIGLGTYDINGPDLVEDTGSTGYRKSYWYGTIGAIWVLYRGLVLRRSFILCNRYGQRCDHMGVGLRRKEAVVFIHEQLRLTAHDATKAHRVSLLYLLIEGLMSDIFLLVSNNGIWSKVQYVSLGYNLSGMLLLVFEIIESTYWLQERTRVFIKRLLFCYESSLLGEILGSAVQQTFFTHINKSRLLKSSNNVSLAVSHYVWSIAGHGIFVLFVITFIIVVRALTAILYVLWEHRTWAIFSRSCCVDTALGRRNKMTMLAGYSWVDEKLYYTPEALKSFGLLKMEENGIAYIALRKLHWFSVPRNDFVVLGLVHEERVKPCAVRPCISVVNFFTERLGGEADEECTRQQIRNSTIIPASTLINIFPPS
;
A
#
# COMPACT_ATOMS: atom_id res chain seq x y z
N MET A 1 90.34 8.34 -7.23
CA MET A 1 90.15 7.85 -8.62
C MET A 1 89.41 6.53 -8.48
N LYS A 2 88.13 6.53 -8.89
CA LYS A 2 87.21 5.44 -9.25
C LYS A 2 87.48 3.98 -8.78
N SER A 3 86.47 3.39 -8.13
CA SER A 3 85.81 2.19 -8.67
C SER A 3 84.33 2.14 -8.26
N ASN A 4 83.48 1.98 -9.27
CA ASN A 4 82.03 1.88 -9.20
C ASN A 4 81.60 0.52 -8.62
N GLU A 5 80.61 0.51 -7.73
CA GLU A 5 79.73 -0.65 -7.52
C GLU A 5 78.38 -0.37 -8.19
N VAL A 6 77.90 -1.40 -8.86
CA VAL A 6 76.74 -1.44 -9.76
C VAL A 6 75.50 -1.74 -8.93
N HIS A 7 74.49 -0.87 -9.03
CA HIS A 7 73.11 -1.19 -8.68
C HIS A 7 72.48 -1.98 -9.84
N GLU A 8 72.06 -3.22 -9.59
CA GLU A 8 71.23 -3.99 -10.50
C GLU A 8 69.79 -4.01 -9.97
N GLU A 9 68.90 -3.39 -10.73
CA GLU A 9 67.46 -3.31 -10.51
C GLU A 9 66.81 -4.68 -10.77
N ALA A 10 66.11 -5.21 -9.78
CA ALA A 10 65.26 -6.39 -9.95
C ALA A 10 63.85 -5.98 -10.42
N HIS A 11 63.48 -6.51 -11.59
CA HIS A 11 62.22 -6.33 -12.29
C HIS A 11 60.94 -6.54 -11.45
N PRO A 12 59.87 -5.75 -11.65
CA PRO A 12 58.54 -6.07 -11.14
C PRO A 12 57.88 -7.16 -11.99
N GLY A 13 57.45 -8.23 -11.32
CA GLY A 13 56.57 -9.26 -11.87
C GLY A 13 55.16 -8.73 -12.22
N PRO A 14 54.36 -9.53 -12.94
CA PRO A 14 53.34 -9.02 -13.84
C PRO A 14 52.18 -8.34 -13.10
N VAL A 15 51.94 -7.09 -13.49
CA VAL A 15 50.72 -6.33 -13.22
C VAL A 15 49.53 -7.18 -13.64
N LEU A 16 48.75 -7.64 -12.67
CA LEU A 16 47.42 -8.21 -12.90
C LEU A 16 46.62 -7.19 -13.70
N ALA A 17 46.39 -7.52 -14.96
CA ALA A 17 45.60 -6.73 -15.88
C ALA A 17 44.24 -6.44 -15.23
N PHE A 18 43.97 -5.16 -15.01
CA PHE A 18 42.62 -4.65 -14.80
C PHE A 18 41.81 -5.07 -16.03
N SER A 19 41.04 -6.14 -15.88
CA SER A 19 39.94 -6.45 -16.79
C SER A 19 38.97 -5.28 -16.72
N SER A 20 39.05 -4.41 -17.72
CA SER A 20 38.03 -3.39 -17.98
C SER A 20 36.70 -4.11 -18.14
N SER A 21 35.83 -3.97 -17.13
CA SER A 21 34.46 -4.45 -17.16
C SER A 21 33.79 -3.93 -18.44
N PRO A 22 33.02 -4.77 -19.17
CA PRO A 22 32.42 -4.36 -20.44
C PRO A 22 31.59 -3.10 -20.22
N ASN A 23 31.77 -2.10 -21.08
CA ASN A 23 31.07 -0.82 -21.11
C ASN A 23 29.58 -0.99 -20.75
N ARG A 24 29.25 -0.86 -19.46
CA ARG A 24 27.87 -0.84 -19.02
C ARG A 24 27.33 0.54 -19.34
N ILE A 25 26.52 0.59 -20.40
CA ILE A 25 25.83 1.81 -20.87
C ILE A 25 24.95 2.41 -19.75
N VAL A 26 24.53 1.62 -18.75
CA VAL A 26 23.74 2.07 -17.59
C VAL A 26 24.37 1.59 -16.27
N THR A 27 24.61 2.53 -15.35
CA THR A 27 25.14 2.26 -14.00
C THR A 27 24.06 1.74 -13.05
N SER A 28 24.46 1.02 -12.00
CA SER A 28 23.55 0.49 -10.98
C SER A 28 22.78 1.62 -10.28
N SER A 29 23.46 2.75 -10.04
CA SER A 29 22.85 3.96 -9.48
C SER A 29 21.69 4.48 -10.34
N ARG A 30 21.83 4.47 -11.68
CA ARG A 30 20.77 4.93 -12.60
C ARG A 30 19.57 3.97 -12.62
N ILE A 31 19.81 2.65 -12.57
CA ILE A 31 18.74 1.65 -12.53
C ILE A 31 17.92 1.79 -11.23
N LEU A 32 18.61 1.94 -10.10
CA LEU A 32 17.96 2.16 -8.80
C LEU A 32 17.19 3.49 -8.77
N ALA A 33 17.77 4.57 -9.29
CA ALA A 33 17.08 5.86 -9.37
C ALA A 33 15.79 5.77 -10.20
N ALA A 34 15.84 5.13 -11.37
CA ALA A 34 14.67 4.93 -12.22
C ALA A 34 13.58 4.13 -11.49
N ALA A 35 13.94 2.98 -10.92
CA ALA A 35 12.98 2.15 -10.20
C ALA A 35 12.41 2.85 -8.94
N TRP A 36 13.20 3.70 -8.25
CA TRP A 36 12.74 4.49 -7.11
C TRP A 36 11.72 5.55 -7.53
N VAL A 37 11.89 6.16 -8.70
CA VAL A 37 10.90 7.09 -9.27
C VAL A 37 9.56 6.38 -9.49
N PHE A 38 9.59 5.21 -10.15
CA PHE A 38 8.35 4.48 -10.48
C PHE A 38 7.66 3.87 -9.27
N LEU A 39 8.40 3.27 -8.34
CA LEU A 39 7.83 2.53 -7.20
C LEU A 39 7.60 3.40 -5.96
N GLY A 40 8.27 4.56 -5.88
CA GLY A 40 8.23 5.46 -4.72
C GLY A 40 7.65 6.82 -5.05
N LEU A 41 8.31 7.59 -5.91
CA LEU A 41 7.99 9.00 -6.14
C LEU A 41 6.63 9.21 -6.83
N ILE A 42 6.34 8.46 -7.90
CA ILE A 42 5.07 8.59 -8.63
C ILE A 42 3.87 8.29 -7.71
N PRO A 43 3.82 7.15 -6.99
CA PRO A 43 2.74 6.90 -6.03
C PRO A 43 2.61 7.99 -4.97
N PHE A 44 3.73 8.52 -4.47
CA PHE A 44 3.72 9.62 -3.50
C PHE A 44 3.12 10.91 -4.07
N ILE A 45 3.42 11.27 -5.32
CA ILE A 45 2.83 12.44 -5.98
C ILE A 45 1.32 12.29 -6.14
N LEU A 46 0.85 11.08 -6.50
CA LEU A 46 -0.59 10.79 -6.60
C LEU A 46 -1.27 10.94 -5.23
N GLN A 47 -0.66 10.39 -4.19
CA GLN A 47 -1.15 10.52 -2.82
C GLN A 47 -1.18 11.99 -2.34
N LEU A 48 -0.13 12.77 -2.63
CA LEU A 48 -0.08 14.19 -2.30
C LEU A 48 -1.17 14.98 -3.03
N ARG A 49 -1.40 14.68 -4.31
CA ARG A 49 -2.50 15.28 -5.09
C ARG A 49 -3.86 14.95 -4.48
N SER A 50 -4.07 13.70 -4.06
CA SER A 50 -5.30 13.25 -3.39
C SER A 50 -5.51 14.03 -2.08
N TYR A 51 -4.49 14.11 -1.24
CA TYR A 51 -4.52 14.88 -0.01
C TYR A 51 -4.88 16.36 -0.26
N LEU A 52 -4.22 17.01 -1.22
CA LEU A 52 -4.48 18.42 -1.55
C LEU A 52 -5.92 18.65 -2.04
N LYS A 53 -6.49 17.73 -2.83
CA LYS A 53 -7.89 17.81 -3.25
C LYS A 53 -8.85 17.80 -2.05
N PHE A 54 -8.65 16.87 -1.13
CA PHE A 54 -9.59 16.67 -0.01
C PHE A 54 -9.42 17.64 1.15
N VAL A 55 -8.22 18.21 1.35
CA VAL A 55 -7.98 19.24 2.39
C VAL A 55 -8.44 20.63 1.95
N THR A 56 -8.62 20.85 0.65
CA THR A 56 -9.07 22.15 0.12
C THR A 56 -10.51 22.41 0.58
N PRO A 57 -10.81 23.59 1.15
CA PRO A 57 -12.17 23.94 1.55
C PRO A 57 -13.13 23.93 0.35
N HIS A 58 -14.32 23.42 0.56
CA HIS A 58 -15.36 23.31 -0.46
C HIS A 58 -16.63 24.07 -0.07
N LYS A 59 -17.51 24.25 -1.06
CA LYS A 59 -18.87 24.77 -0.87
C LYS A 59 -19.85 23.79 -1.49
N ILE A 60 -21.04 23.78 -0.92
CA ILE A 60 -22.19 23.04 -1.45
C ILE A 60 -22.94 23.97 -2.41
N THR A 61 -23.29 23.47 -3.59
CA THR A 61 -24.16 24.21 -4.52
C THR A 61 -25.48 24.59 -3.85
N GLU A 62 -25.87 25.86 -3.99
CA GLU A 62 -26.97 26.47 -3.22
C GLU A 62 -28.33 25.79 -3.44
N THR A 63 -28.57 25.22 -4.62
CA THR A 63 -29.78 24.46 -4.96
C THR A 63 -29.95 23.18 -4.14
N LEU A 64 -28.86 22.67 -3.56
CA LEU A 64 -28.83 21.43 -2.80
C LEU A 64 -28.89 21.66 -1.28
N ILE A 65 -28.86 22.92 -0.83
CA ILE A 65 -28.95 23.30 0.58
C ILE A 65 -30.42 23.45 0.96
N VAL A 66 -30.81 22.92 2.12
CA VAL A 66 -32.18 23.08 2.63
C VAL A 66 -32.35 24.53 3.14
N PRO A 67 -33.32 25.30 2.64
CA PRO A 67 -33.58 26.65 3.14
C PRO A 67 -34.04 26.64 4.61
N PRO A 68 -33.72 27.67 5.40
CA PRO A 68 -34.18 27.77 6.78
C PRO A 68 -35.72 27.76 6.87
N GLY A 69 -36.26 27.00 7.82
CA GLY A 69 -37.70 26.96 8.10
C GLY A 69 -38.54 26.02 7.23
N VAL A 70 -37.90 25.24 6.33
CA VAL A 70 -38.57 24.17 5.56
C VAL A 70 -38.60 22.89 6.40
N TRP A 71 -39.73 22.19 6.40
CA TRP A 71 -39.94 20.97 7.19
C TRP A 71 -39.65 19.71 6.38
N LYS A 72 -39.25 18.64 7.09
CA LYS A 72 -39.06 17.30 6.51
C LYS A 72 -40.40 16.67 6.16
N GLU A 73 -40.51 16.14 4.96
CA GLU A 73 -41.68 15.39 4.50
C GLU A 73 -41.32 13.93 4.19
N THR A 74 -42.20 13.00 4.54
CA THR A 74 -42.00 11.56 4.34
C THR A 74 -43.14 10.88 3.59
N THR A 75 -44.23 11.61 3.32
CA THR A 75 -45.43 11.09 2.67
C THR A 75 -45.17 10.91 1.16
N ASN A 76 -45.56 9.76 0.60
CA ASN A 76 -45.35 9.42 -0.82
C ASN A 76 -43.89 9.53 -1.30
N LEU A 77 -42.95 9.16 -0.43
CA LEU A 77 -41.50 9.30 -0.67
C LEU A 77 -41.03 8.68 -1.99
N THR A 78 -41.57 7.54 -2.39
CA THR A 78 -41.21 6.86 -3.65
C THR A 78 -41.71 7.58 -4.90
N GLU A 79 -42.78 8.36 -4.79
CA GLU A 79 -43.29 9.17 -5.89
C GLU A 79 -42.51 10.49 -6.00
N ALA A 80 -42.22 11.11 -4.85
CA ALA A 80 -41.43 12.35 -4.77
C ALA A 80 -39.96 12.13 -5.16
N CYS A 81 -39.38 11.00 -4.76
CA CYS A 81 -37.97 10.66 -4.95
C CYS A 81 -37.85 9.29 -5.66
N PRO A 82 -37.97 9.24 -7.00
CA PRO A 82 -38.13 7.99 -7.75
C PRO A 82 -36.83 7.22 -8.04
N LEU A 83 -35.67 7.71 -7.61
CA LEU A 83 -34.35 7.15 -7.94
C LEU A 83 -34.00 5.92 -7.10
N GLU A 84 -33.48 4.86 -7.72
CA GLU A 84 -33.10 3.62 -7.03
C GLU A 84 -31.59 3.47 -6.85
N GLY A 85 -30.80 4.19 -7.64
CA GLY A 85 -29.36 4.16 -7.52
C GLY A 85 -28.64 5.24 -8.31
N VAL A 86 -27.35 5.35 -8.00
CA VAL A 86 -26.43 6.31 -8.59
C VAL A 86 -25.29 5.54 -9.23
N TYR A 87 -25.01 5.80 -10.51
CA TYR A 87 -23.84 5.33 -11.23
C TYR A 87 -22.79 6.44 -11.22
N LEU A 88 -21.73 6.21 -10.46
CA LEU A 88 -20.66 7.17 -10.17
C LEU A 88 -19.32 6.42 -10.10
N GLY A 89 -18.28 6.95 -10.75
CA GLY A 89 -16.94 6.31 -10.75
C GLY A 89 -16.90 4.94 -11.41
N GLN A 90 -17.80 4.68 -12.36
CA GLN A 90 -18.02 3.38 -12.99
C GLN A 90 -18.57 2.30 -12.04
N VAL A 91 -19.07 2.70 -10.87
CA VAL A 91 -19.68 1.82 -9.89
C VAL A 91 -21.17 2.20 -9.74
N TRP A 92 -22.03 1.19 -9.66
CA TRP A 92 -23.42 1.41 -9.28
C TRP A 92 -23.59 1.33 -7.76
N TRP A 93 -24.19 2.34 -7.18
CA TRP A 93 -24.48 2.48 -5.75
C TRP A 93 -26.00 2.42 -5.56
N ASN A 94 -26.47 1.56 -4.66
CA ASN A 94 -27.87 1.58 -4.26
C ASN A 94 -28.14 2.85 -3.44
N SER A 95 -29.28 3.47 -3.67
CA SER A 95 -29.69 4.65 -2.92
C SER A 95 -31.08 4.41 -2.33
N GLN A 96 -31.30 4.98 -1.16
CA GLN A 96 -32.59 4.98 -0.49
C GLN A 96 -32.87 6.38 0.00
N PHE A 97 -34.14 6.72 0.14
CA PHE A 97 -34.55 8.02 0.66
C PHE A 97 -35.09 7.89 2.06
N THR A 98 -34.88 8.92 2.87
CA THR A 98 -35.48 8.99 4.22
C THR A 98 -36.54 10.10 4.31
N HIS A 99 -36.35 11.20 3.59
CA HIS A 99 -37.28 12.33 3.54
C HIS A 99 -36.98 13.22 2.32
N PHE A 100 -37.86 14.19 2.07
CA PHE A 100 -37.64 15.26 1.11
C PHE A 100 -38.10 16.61 1.68
N TYR A 101 -37.75 17.67 0.97
CA TYR A 101 -38.13 19.05 1.27
C TYR A 101 -38.78 19.66 0.03
N ASN A 102 -39.90 20.33 0.23
CA ASN A 102 -40.52 21.18 -0.80
C ASN A 102 -39.82 22.54 -0.80
N VAL A 103 -39.10 22.85 -1.87
CA VAL A 103 -38.37 24.11 -2.04
C VAL A 103 -38.84 24.83 -3.31
N PRO A 104 -38.65 26.15 -3.44
CA PRO A 104 -39.13 26.90 -4.61
C PRO A 104 -38.61 26.38 -5.96
N GLN A 105 -37.43 25.76 -5.97
CA GLN A 105 -36.77 25.22 -7.16
C GLN A 105 -37.24 23.81 -7.54
N GLY A 106 -37.97 23.11 -6.65
CA GLY A 106 -38.42 21.74 -6.86
C GLY A 106 -38.46 20.91 -5.58
N ILE A 107 -38.23 19.60 -5.73
CA ILE A 107 -38.17 18.66 -4.60
C ILE A 107 -36.70 18.35 -4.33
N LEU A 108 -36.27 18.61 -3.10
CA LEU A 108 -34.94 18.25 -2.62
C LEU A 108 -35.04 16.95 -1.82
N CYS A 109 -34.50 15.87 -2.37
CA CYS A 109 -34.57 14.54 -1.77
C CYS A 109 -33.32 14.24 -0.95
N HIS A 110 -33.49 13.84 0.31
CA HIS A 110 -32.38 13.36 1.13
C HIS A 110 -32.20 11.85 0.93
N PHE A 111 -31.03 11.47 0.44
CA PHE A 111 -30.70 10.08 0.15
C PHE A 111 -29.58 9.56 1.05
N VAL A 112 -29.60 8.24 1.23
CA VAL A 112 -28.63 7.51 2.03
C VAL A 112 -28.11 6.30 1.26
N VAL A 113 -26.85 5.94 1.53
CA VAL A 113 -26.30 4.62 1.21
C VAL A 113 -25.86 3.99 2.53
N PRO A 114 -26.76 3.26 3.23
CA PRO A 114 -26.58 2.94 4.64
C PRO A 114 -25.31 2.16 4.94
N GLN A 115 -24.95 1.21 4.06
CA GLN A 115 -23.78 0.36 4.26
C GLN A 115 -22.43 1.07 4.08
N TYR A 116 -22.45 2.34 3.70
CA TYR A 116 -21.25 3.18 3.55
C TYR A 116 -21.35 4.48 4.36
N ASN A 117 -22.40 4.65 5.20
CA ASN A 117 -22.63 5.89 5.95
C ASN A 117 -22.57 7.13 5.04
N ILE A 118 -23.22 7.03 3.88
CA ILE A 118 -23.37 8.12 2.92
C ILE A 118 -24.70 8.81 3.18
N HIS A 119 -24.66 10.14 3.29
CA HIS A 119 -25.81 11.01 3.45
C HIS A 119 -25.67 12.22 2.54
N GLY A 120 -26.75 12.64 1.89
CA GLY A 120 -26.68 13.74 0.95
C GLY A 120 -28.04 14.16 0.43
N ASN A 121 -28.05 15.25 -0.32
CA ASN A 121 -29.25 15.74 -0.98
C ASN A 121 -29.08 15.68 -2.50
N LEU A 122 -30.17 15.44 -3.20
CA LEU A 122 -30.23 15.49 -4.65
C LEU A 122 -31.48 16.23 -5.12
N MET A 123 -31.38 16.81 -6.31
CA MET A 123 -32.49 17.45 -7.00
C MET A 123 -32.54 16.98 -8.45
N ILE A 124 -33.72 16.53 -8.88
CA ILE A 124 -34.00 16.16 -10.26
C ILE A 124 -34.77 17.31 -10.91
N GLY A 125 -34.26 17.84 -12.02
CA GLY A 125 -34.94 18.91 -12.76
C GLY A 125 -36.14 18.42 -13.56
N LEU A 126 -37.07 19.33 -13.86
CA LEU A 126 -38.36 19.03 -14.48
C LEU A 126 -38.29 18.84 -16.01
N GLY A 127 -37.26 19.40 -16.66
CA GLY A 127 -37.12 19.40 -18.11
C GLY A 127 -36.26 18.24 -18.62
N LYS A 128 -36.63 17.66 -19.76
CA LYS A 128 -35.79 16.67 -20.44
C LYS A 128 -34.52 17.32 -21.00
N VAL A 129 -33.39 16.62 -20.87
CA VAL A 129 -32.08 17.08 -21.34
C VAL A 129 -31.38 16.00 -22.14
N GLN A 130 -30.36 16.40 -22.90
CA GLN A 130 -29.50 15.43 -23.57
C GLN A 130 -28.80 14.56 -22.52
N PRO A 131 -28.77 13.22 -22.70
CA PRO A 131 -28.14 12.32 -21.75
C PRO A 131 -26.67 12.65 -21.54
N PHE A 132 -26.22 12.50 -20.30
CA PHE A 132 -24.82 12.58 -19.97
C PHE A 132 -24.04 11.44 -20.64
N TYR A 133 -22.75 11.62 -20.93
CA TYR A 133 -21.99 10.67 -21.76
C TYR A 133 -21.82 9.26 -21.15
N THR A 134 -22.01 9.12 -19.83
CA THR A 134 -22.03 7.84 -19.12
C THR A 134 -23.39 7.15 -19.12
N THR A 135 -24.44 7.84 -19.57
CA THR A 135 -25.82 7.36 -19.61
C THR A 135 -26.01 6.36 -20.76
N PRO A 136 -26.68 5.21 -20.53
CA PRO A 136 -26.96 4.24 -21.58
C PRO A 136 -27.81 4.85 -22.70
N ARG A 137 -27.53 4.43 -23.94
CA ARG A 137 -28.29 4.88 -25.13
C ARG A 137 -29.80 4.66 -25.01
N GLY A 138 -30.24 3.63 -24.28
CA GLY A 138 -31.65 3.35 -24.04
C GLY A 138 -32.41 4.47 -23.31
N CYS A 139 -31.70 5.38 -22.63
CA CYS A 139 -32.26 6.48 -21.84
C CYS A 139 -32.33 7.82 -22.60
N SER A 140 -32.01 7.84 -23.91
CA SER A 140 -31.89 9.08 -24.70
C SER A 140 -33.10 10.01 -24.61
N ASP A 141 -34.30 9.43 -24.63
CA ASP A 141 -35.54 10.17 -24.78
C ASP A 141 -36.24 10.45 -23.44
N ASP A 142 -35.64 10.02 -22.33
CA ASP A 142 -36.24 10.12 -20.99
C ASP A 142 -35.17 10.34 -19.89
N SER A 143 -34.30 11.32 -20.16
CA SER A 143 -33.24 11.79 -19.27
C SER A 143 -33.55 13.19 -18.73
N TYR A 144 -33.34 13.39 -17.43
CA TYR A 144 -33.57 14.64 -16.69
C TYR A 144 -32.26 15.09 -16.04
N PRO A 145 -32.01 16.40 -15.87
CA PRO A 145 -30.79 16.86 -15.22
C PRO A 145 -30.88 16.51 -13.73
N ILE A 146 -29.74 16.12 -13.15
CA ILE A 146 -29.64 15.84 -11.72
C ILE A 146 -28.37 16.50 -11.16
N GLU A 147 -28.53 17.11 -10.01
CA GLU A 147 -27.45 17.60 -9.15
C GLU A 147 -27.55 16.88 -7.81
N LEU A 148 -26.41 16.52 -7.23
CA LEU A 148 -26.35 15.91 -5.92
C LEU A 148 -25.06 16.27 -5.20
N TYR A 149 -25.11 16.26 -3.87
CA TYR A 149 -23.93 16.16 -3.05
C TYR A 149 -24.14 15.07 -2.02
N PHE A 150 -23.05 14.51 -1.53
CA PHE A 150 -23.08 13.68 -0.35
C PHE A 150 -21.80 13.79 0.45
N TYR A 151 -21.94 13.41 1.71
CA TYR A 151 -20.86 13.11 2.61
C TYR A 151 -20.84 11.62 2.89
N HIS A 152 -19.65 11.04 2.89
CA HIS A 152 -19.40 9.67 3.29
C HIS A 152 -18.57 9.65 4.57
N GLY A 153 -19.15 9.14 5.65
CA GLY A 153 -18.46 9.06 6.93
C GLY A 153 -17.19 8.22 6.87
N SER A 154 -16.10 8.75 7.42
CA SER A 154 -14.85 8.01 7.62
C SER A 154 -14.88 7.21 8.93
N PHE A 155 -13.80 6.50 9.25
CA PHE A 155 -13.56 5.92 10.57
C PHE A 155 -13.23 6.99 11.62
N GLY A 156 -12.71 8.15 11.20
CA GLY A 156 -12.51 9.32 12.06
C GLY A 156 -13.77 10.19 12.21
N TYR A 157 -13.67 11.27 12.99
CA TYR A 157 -14.72 12.31 13.10
C TYR A 157 -14.72 13.26 11.89
N PHE A 158 -14.71 12.71 10.67
CA PHE A 158 -14.83 13.48 9.44
C PHE A 158 -15.51 12.66 8.34
N SER A 159 -16.01 13.35 7.33
CA SER A 159 -16.62 12.76 6.14
C SER A 159 -15.99 13.29 4.86
N PHE A 160 -15.91 12.44 3.85
CA PHE A 160 -15.53 12.83 2.50
C PHE A 160 -16.71 13.47 1.78
N TYR A 161 -16.48 14.64 1.21
CA TYR A 161 -17.45 15.37 0.41
C TYR A 161 -17.28 15.03 -1.06
N GLU A 162 -18.40 14.80 -1.73
CA GLU A 162 -18.46 14.70 -3.18
C GLU A 162 -19.71 15.43 -3.69
N GLU A 163 -19.53 16.25 -4.70
CA GLU A 163 -20.60 16.89 -5.46
C GLU A 163 -20.58 16.35 -6.88
N GLY A 164 -21.74 15.99 -7.41
CA GLY A 164 -21.87 15.43 -8.74
C GLY A 164 -23.03 16.03 -9.53
N ALA A 165 -22.86 16.03 -10.84
CA ALA A 165 -23.89 16.43 -11.79
C ALA A 165 -23.95 15.45 -12.95
N GLY A 166 -25.12 15.32 -13.57
CA GLY A 166 -25.31 14.46 -14.72
C GLY A 166 -26.76 14.33 -15.11
N THR A 167 -27.19 13.11 -15.47
CA THR A 167 -28.57 12.85 -15.88
C THR A 167 -29.20 11.66 -15.18
N TYR A 168 -30.43 11.84 -14.71
CA TYR A 168 -31.31 10.79 -14.22
C TYR A 168 -32.08 10.15 -15.37
N CYS A 169 -31.99 8.82 -15.50
CA CYS A 169 -32.79 8.06 -16.44
C CYS A 169 -34.05 7.51 -15.77
N ASN A 170 -35.22 7.92 -16.28
CA ASN A 170 -36.49 7.50 -15.69
C ASN A 170 -36.88 6.05 -16.06
N LYS A 171 -36.27 5.46 -17.10
CA LYS A 171 -36.52 4.07 -17.53
C LYS A 171 -35.91 3.02 -16.58
N ASP A 172 -34.70 3.27 -16.08
CA ASP A 172 -33.98 2.35 -15.20
C ASP A 172 -33.80 2.88 -13.76
N LYS A 173 -34.40 4.05 -13.49
CA LYS A 173 -34.39 4.75 -12.19
C LYS A 173 -32.97 5.02 -11.67
N THR A 174 -31.98 5.16 -12.54
CA THR A 174 -30.57 5.39 -12.17
C THR A 174 -30.11 6.79 -12.56
N ALA A 175 -29.40 7.46 -11.65
CA ALA A 175 -28.67 8.68 -11.96
C ALA A 175 -27.26 8.36 -12.47
N TYR A 176 -26.89 8.91 -13.62
CA TYR A 176 -25.56 8.78 -14.21
C TYR A 176 -24.82 10.11 -14.03
N VAL A 177 -23.87 10.13 -13.10
CA VAL A 177 -23.25 11.37 -12.62
C VAL A 177 -21.73 11.31 -12.67
N ASP A 178 -21.13 12.48 -12.83
CA ASP A 178 -19.70 12.72 -12.67
C ASP A 178 -19.45 13.62 -11.47
N ALA A 179 -18.36 13.37 -10.74
CA ALA A 179 -17.92 14.25 -9.68
C ALA A 179 -17.40 15.58 -10.25
N ILE A 180 -17.93 16.68 -9.72
CA ILE A 180 -17.53 18.05 -10.05
C ILE A 180 -16.89 18.75 -8.85
N GLY A 181 -17.15 18.29 -7.62
CA GLY A 181 -16.61 18.85 -6.38
C GLY A 181 -16.13 17.77 -5.42
N LEU A 182 -15.05 18.05 -4.70
CA LEU A 182 -14.48 17.17 -3.68
C LEU A 182 -14.02 17.99 -2.48
N GLY A 183 -14.03 17.38 -1.31
CA GLY A 183 -13.59 18.02 -0.07
C GLY A 183 -13.76 17.10 1.13
N THR A 184 -13.67 17.67 2.33
CA THR A 184 -13.89 16.94 3.59
C THR A 184 -14.51 17.87 4.62
N TYR A 185 -15.28 17.33 5.56
CA TYR A 185 -15.85 18.11 6.66
C TYR A 185 -15.85 17.32 7.96
N ASP A 186 -15.61 18.01 9.09
CA ASP A 186 -15.62 17.40 10.43
C ASP A 186 -17.06 17.12 10.88
N ILE A 187 -17.66 16.08 10.30
CA ILE A 187 -19.01 15.61 10.59
C ILE A 187 -19.05 14.09 10.43
N ASN A 188 -19.78 13.40 11.30
CA ASN A 188 -20.02 11.95 11.18
C ASN A 188 -21.21 11.55 12.07
N GLY A 189 -21.71 10.32 11.93
CA GLY A 189 -22.73 9.75 12.81
C GLY A 189 -24.07 10.51 12.73
N PRO A 190 -24.77 10.72 13.86
CA PRO A 190 -26.08 11.38 13.86
C PRO A 190 -26.09 12.78 13.24
N ASP A 191 -25.04 13.58 13.50
CA ASP A 191 -24.92 14.94 12.96
C ASP A 191 -24.91 14.94 11.43
N LEU A 192 -24.32 13.91 10.82
CA LEU A 192 -24.27 13.73 9.37
C LEU A 192 -25.66 13.43 8.78
N VAL A 193 -26.51 12.69 9.49
CA VAL A 193 -27.88 12.37 9.05
C VAL A 193 -28.76 13.61 9.01
N GLU A 194 -28.50 14.54 9.93
CA GLU A 194 -29.27 15.77 10.11
C GLU A 194 -28.68 16.98 9.36
N ASP A 195 -27.58 16.80 8.60
CA ASP A 195 -26.94 17.90 7.87
C ASP A 195 -27.83 18.43 6.74
N THR A 196 -28.20 19.70 6.86
CA THR A 196 -29.00 20.44 5.86
C THR A 196 -28.16 21.21 4.85
N GLY A 197 -26.83 21.14 4.96
CA GLY A 197 -25.93 21.97 4.17
C GLY A 197 -25.77 23.39 4.73
N SER A 198 -24.84 24.16 4.15
CA SER A 198 -24.60 25.56 4.51
C SER A 198 -23.93 26.32 3.37
N THR A 199 -24.18 27.62 3.25
CA THR A 199 -23.61 28.49 2.20
C THR A 199 -22.13 28.85 2.43
N GLY A 200 -21.63 28.64 3.66
CA GLY A 200 -20.24 28.87 4.03
C GLY A 200 -19.27 27.82 3.47
N TYR A 201 -17.98 28.15 3.45
CA TYR A 201 -16.93 27.17 3.18
C TYR A 201 -16.86 26.14 4.29
N ARG A 202 -16.75 24.86 3.89
CA ARG A 202 -16.58 23.72 4.77
C ARG A 202 -15.21 23.09 4.55
N LYS A 203 -14.60 22.56 5.62
CA LYS A 203 -13.33 21.84 5.60
C LYS A 203 -13.18 20.95 6.83
N SER A 204 -12.35 19.91 6.74
CA SER A 204 -12.00 19.07 7.88
C SER A 204 -10.61 19.45 8.42
N TYR A 205 -10.56 19.84 9.69
CA TYR A 205 -9.30 20.00 10.42
C TYR A 205 -8.71 18.65 10.81
N TRP A 206 -9.55 17.65 11.08
CA TRP A 206 -9.12 16.29 11.39
C TRP A 206 -8.36 15.67 10.22
N TYR A 207 -9.00 15.62 9.05
CA TYR A 207 -8.40 15.10 7.83
C TYR A 207 -7.15 15.89 7.43
N GLY A 208 -7.20 17.22 7.51
CA GLY A 208 -6.04 18.06 7.25
C GLY A 208 -4.85 17.70 8.14
N THR A 209 -5.08 17.49 9.43
CA THR A 209 -3.99 17.18 10.38
C THR A 209 -3.46 15.76 10.20
N ILE A 210 -4.33 14.75 10.23
CA ILE A 210 -3.93 13.34 10.13
C ILE A 210 -3.36 13.03 8.74
N GLY A 211 -3.98 13.57 7.68
CA GLY A 211 -3.50 13.47 6.32
C GLY A 211 -2.13 14.12 6.13
N ALA A 212 -1.89 15.31 6.72
CA ALA A 212 -0.57 15.93 6.71
C ALA A 212 0.49 15.06 7.39
N ILE A 213 0.19 14.50 8.57
CA ILE A 213 1.10 13.60 9.28
C ILE A 213 1.45 12.39 8.40
N TRP A 214 0.47 11.79 7.74
CA TRP A 214 0.68 10.64 6.86
C TRP A 214 1.53 10.99 5.62
N VAL A 215 1.24 12.11 4.96
CA VAL A 215 2.02 12.59 3.81
C VAL A 215 3.46 12.92 4.21
N LEU A 216 3.67 13.61 5.33
CA LEU A 216 4.99 13.90 5.86
C LEU A 216 5.77 12.61 6.16
N TYR A 217 5.11 11.66 6.83
CA TYR A 217 5.69 10.35 7.12
C TYR A 217 6.17 9.63 5.85
N ARG A 218 5.30 9.55 4.83
CA ARG A 218 5.62 8.92 3.54
C ARG A 218 6.74 9.65 2.81
N GLY A 219 6.79 10.98 2.87
CA GLY A 219 7.89 11.78 2.34
C GLY A 219 9.22 11.47 3.02
N LEU A 220 9.23 11.30 4.35
CA LEU A 220 10.45 10.92 5.09
C LEU A 220 10.92 9.50 4.75
N VAL A 221 10.00 8.53 4.62
CA VAL A 221 10.31 7.17 4.13
C VAL A 221 10.89 7.21 2.73
N LEU A 222 10.32 8.02 1.84
CA LEU A 222 10.75 8.17 0.46
C LEU A 222 12.18 8.77 0.38
N ARG A 223 12.46 9.81 1.18
CA ARG A 223 13.80 10.40 1.33
C ARG A 223 14.81 9.39 1.86
N ARG A 224 14.46 8.65 2.91
CA ARG A 224 15.31 7.61 3.50
C ARG A 224 15.66 6.55 2.44
N SER A 225 14.65 6.06 1.74
CA SER A 225 14.79 5.08 0.65
C SER A 225 15.71 5.59 -0.48
N PHE A 226 15.55 6.85 -0.89
CA PHE A 226 16.40 7.46 -1.93
C PHE A 226 17.88 7.43 -1.56
N ILE A 227 18.22 7.88 -0.34
CA ILE A 227 19.60 7.93 0.13
C ILE A 227 20.20 6.51 0.18
N LEU A 228 19.42 5.53 0.66
CA LEU A 228 19.84 4.13 0.73
C LEU A 228 20.08 3.52 -0.65
N CYS A 229 19.17 3.76 -1.59
CA CYS A 229 19.30 3.31 -2.97
C CYS A 229 20.51 3.94 -3.66
N ASN A 230 20.73 5.25 -3.48
CA ASN A 230 21.88 5.94 -4.05
C ASN A 230 23.21 5.39 -3.50
N ARG A 231 23.33 5.21 -2.18
CA ARG A 231 24.54 4.63 -1.55
C ARG A 231 24.79 3.19 -2.00
N TYR A 232 23.73 2.40 -2.14
CA TYR A 232 23.84 1.03 -2.60
C TYR A 232 24.28 0.96 -4.07
N GLY A 233 23.69 1.79 -4.93
CA GLY A 233 24.09 1.93 -6.34
C GLY A 233 25.54 2.33 -6.50
N GLN A 234 25.99 3.37 -5.77
CA GLN A 234 27.38 3.81 -5.77
C GLN A 234 28.34 2.69 -5.34
N ARG A 235 27.96 1.90 -4.33
CA ARG A 235 28.77 0.74 -3.92
C ARG A 235 28.86 -0.31 -5.02
N CYS A 236 27.74 -0.68 -5.64
CA CYS A 236 27.75 -1.61 -6.76
C CYS A 236 28.67 -1.12 -7.87
N ASP A 237 28.57 0.16 -8.24
CA ASP A 237 29.37 0.79 -9.29
C ASP A 237 30.87 0.81 -8.92
N HIS A 238 31.24 1.18 -7.68
CA HIS A 238 32.63 1.16 -7.20
C HIS A 238 33.24 -0.24 -7.17
N MET A 239 32.45 -1.26 -6.89
CA MET A 239 32.89 -2.65 -6.83
C MET A 239 32.84 -3.36 -8.21
N GLY A 240 32.45 -2.65 -9.27
CA GLY A 240 32.25 -3.24 -10.61
C GLY A 240 31.09 -4.23 -10.71
N VAL A 241 30.22 -4.30 -9.69
CA VAL A 241 29.10 -5.23 -9.61
C VAL A 241 27.86 -4.62 -10.26
N GLY A 242 27.21 -5.40 -11.11
CA GLY A 242 25.98 -4.97 -11.77
C GLY A 242 24.75 -5.33 -10.98
N LEU A 243 23.73 -4.50 -11.19
CA LEU A 243 22.38 -4.74 -10.72
C LEU A 243 21.44 -4.96 -11.92
N ARG A 244 20.74 -6.10 -11.95
CA ARG A 244 19.67 -6.33 -12.93
C ARG A 244 18.40 -5.60 -12.48
N ARG A 245 17.47 -5.37 -13.43
CA ARG A 245 16.18 -4.70 -13.14
C ARG A 245 15.41 -5.38 -12.00
N LYS A 246 15.34 -6.71 -11.99
CA LYS A 246 14.65 -7.50 -10.96
C LYS A 246 15.26 -7.27 -9.57
N GLU A 247 16.59 -7.28 -9.47
CA GLU A 247 17.32 -7.07 -8.23
C GLU A 247 17.10 -5.65 -7.69
N ALA A 248 17.09 -4.66 -8.57
CA ALA A 248 16.81 -3.26 -8.22
C ALA A 248 15.41 -3.06 -7.64
N VAL A 249 14.39 -3.63 -8.29
CA VAL A 249 12.99 -3.55 -7.86
C VAL A 249 12.82 -4.16 -6.46
N VAL A 250 13.38 -5.35 -6.22
CA VAL A 250 13.35 -6.02 -4.91
C VAL A 250 14.02 -5.14 -3.84
N PHE A 251 15.24 -4.65 -4.13
CA PHE A 251 15.97 -3.80 -3.19
C PHE A 251 15.18 -2.54 -2.80
N ILE A 252 14.57 -1.86 -3.78
CA ILE A 252 13.75 -0.67 -3.54
C ILE A 252 12.51 -0.98 -2.71
N HIS A 253 11.82 -2.09 -2.98
CA HIS A 253 10.68 -2.48 -2.18
C HIS A 253 11.03 -2.75 -0.72
N GLU A 254 12.21 -3.31 -0.44
CA GLU A 254 12.74 -3.44 0.92
C GLU A 254 13.04 -2.07 1.55
N GLN A 255 13.62 -1.12 0.79
CA GLN A 255 13.92 0.22 1.32
C GLN A 255 12.69 1.12 1.52
N LEU A 256 11.63 0.90 0.74
CA LEU A 256 10.31 1.57 0.87
C LEU A 256 9.44 0.99 1.98
N ARG A 257 9.95 0.03 2.76
CA ARG A 257 9.23 -0.53 3.92
C ARG A 257 8.77 0.58 4.87
N LEU A 258 7.51 0.50 5.30
CA LEU A 258 6.93 1.49 6.20
C LEU A 258 7.53 1.41 7.60
N THR A 259 7.93 0.25 8.08
CA THR A 259 8.45 0.05 9.44
C THR A 259 9.98 0.06 9.49
N ALA A 260 10.54 0.55 10.60
CA ALA A 260 11.93 0.30 10.95
C ALA A 260 12.13 -1.15 11.44
N HIS A 261 13.36 -1.66 11.40
CA HIS A 261 13.65 -3.04 11.86
C HIS A 261 13.38 -3.25 13.36
N ASP A 262 13.44 -2.19 14.17
CA ASP A 262 13.18 -2.19 15.61
C ASP A 262 11.78 -1.64 15.97
N ALA A 263 10.87 -1.54 15.00
CA ALA A 263 9.51 -1.10 15.28
C ALA A 263 8.81 -1.98 16.32
N THR A 264 8.07 -1.36 17.24
CA THR A 264 7.25 -2.06 18.26
C THR A 264 5.88 -2.43 17.69
N LYS A 265 5.07 -3.18 18.44
CA LYS A 265 3.67 -3.47 18.06
C LYS A 265 2.84 -2.19 17.97
N ALA A 266 2.98 -1.30 18.96
CA ALA A 266 2.29 -0.01 18.98
C ALA A 266 2.61 0.83 17.73
N HIS A 267 3.89 0.94 17.36
CA HIS A 267 4.28 1.66 16.15
C HIS A 267 3.62 1.09 14.89
N ARG A 268 3.54 -0.24 14.76
CA ARG A 268 2.88 -0.89 13.60
C ARG A 268 1.38 -0.62 13.58
N VAL A 269 0.71 -0.64 14.73
CA VAL A 269 -0.72 -0.31 14.84
C VAL A 269 -0.98 1.14 14.47
N SER A 270 -0.17 2.09 14.95
CA SER A 270 -0.28 3.50 14.56
C SER A 270 -0.07 3.71 13.06
N LEU A 271 0.89 3.02 12.45
CA LEU A 271 1.08 3.07 11.00
C LEU A 271 -0.08 2.43 10.22
N LEU A 272 -0.69 1.37 10.76
CA LEU A 272 -1.84 0.73 10.13
C LEU A 272 -3.02 1.70 10.10
N TYR A 273 -3.25 2.44 11.19
CA TYR A 273 -4.25 3.51 11.23
C TYR A 273 -4.00 4.58 10.15
N LEU A 274 -2.79 5.15 10.09
CA LEU A 274 -2.46 6.16 9.07
C LEU A 274 -2.57 5.63 7.64
N LEU A 275 -2.22 4.36 7.42
CA LEU A 275 -2.35 3.71 6.13
C LEU A 275 -3.82 3.52 5.73
N ILE A 276 -4.70 3.16 6.68
CA ILE A 276 -6.15 3.06 6.44
C ILE A 276 -6.73 4.42 6.06
N GLU A 277 -6.37 5.49 6.78
CA GLU A 277 -6.82 6.85 6.46
C GLU A 277 -6.38 7.26 5.03
N GLY A 278 -5.12 6.99 4.66
CA GLY A 278 -4.64 7.23 3.29
C GLY A 278 -5.32 6.36 2.23
N LEU A 279 -5.63 5.10 2.55
CA LEU A 279 -6.35 4.17 1.67
C LEU A 279 -7.75 4.69 1.36
N MET A 280 -8.47 5.20 2.37
CA MET A 280 -9.81 5.74 2.19
C MET A 280 -9.83 6.92 1.22
N SER A 281 -8.87 7.85 1.32
CA SER A 281 -8.73 8.95 0.34
C SER A 281 -8.51 8.45 -1.08
N ASP A 282 -7.68 7.42 -1.26
CA ASP A 282 -7.38 6.85 -2.58
C ASP A 282 -8.59 6.13 -3.18
N ILE A 283 -9.37 5.42 -2.35
CA ILE A 283 -10.64 4.79 -2.75
C ILE A 283 -11.65 5.87 -3.17
N PHE A 284 -11.79 6.93 -2.38
CA PHE A 284 -12.72 8.02 -2.66
C PHE A 284 -12.41 8.70 -3.98
N LEU A 285 -11.14 9.04 -4.21
CA LEU A 285 -10.72 9.66 -5.47
C LEU A 285 -10.98 8.75 -6.70
N LEU A 286 -10.97 7.44 -6.49
CA LEU A 286 -11.19 6.46 -7.54
C LEU A 286 -12.67 6.26 -7.86
N VAL A 287 -13.54 6.39 -6.86
CA VAL A 287 -15.00 6.48 -7.04
C VAL A 287 -15.42 7.83 -7.62
N SER A 288 -14.61 8.87 -7.45
CA SER A 288 -14.95 10.22 -7.90
C SER A 288 -14.37 10.61 -9.26
N ASN A 289 -13.59 9.76 -9.95
CA ASN A 289 -12.99 10.12 -11.24
C ASN A 289 -13.24 9.06 -12.30
N ASN A 290 -13.54 9.51 -13.51
CA ASN A 290 -13.64 8.67 -14.70
C ASN A 290 -12.37 8.78 -15.57
N GLY A 291 -12.13 7.77 -16.41
CA GLY A 291 -11.09 7.81 -17.46
C GLY A 291 -9.72 7.24 -17.08
N ILE A 292 -8.64 7.72 -17.73
CA ILE A 292 -7.31 7.11 -17.60
C ILE A 292 -6.66 7.40 -16.23
N TRP A 293 -7.02 8.52 -15.60
CA TRP A 293 -6.52 8.91 -14.29
C TRP A 293 -7.03 7.98 -13.19
N SER A 294 -8.27 7.47 -13.30
CA SER A 294 -8.77 6.46 -12.34
C SER A 294 -8.00 5.15 -12.46
N LYS A 295 -7.63 4.72 -13.68
CA LYS A 295 -6.76 3.53 -13.90
C LYS A 295 -5.39 3.65 -13.24
N VAL A 296 -4.80 4.84 -13.23
CA VAL A 296 -3.53 5.09 -12.53
C VAL A 296 -3.73 5.07 -11.01
N GLN A 297 -4.85 5.59 -10.52
CA GLN A 297 -5.21 5.56 -9.10
C GLN A 297 -5.44 4.13 -8.58
N TYR A 298 -5.98 3.23 -9.41
CA TYR A 298 -6.11 1.79 -9.12
C TYR A 298 -4.77 1.12 -8.80
N VAL A 299 -3.69 1.53 -9.48
CA VAL A 299 -2.33 1.02 -9.20
C VAL A 299 -1.85 1.50 -7.82
N SER A 300 -2.10 2.76 -7.48
CA SER A 300 -1.81 3.31 -6.13
C SER A 300 -2.58 2.55 -5.04
N LEU A 301 -3.86 2.27 -5.30
CA LEU A 301 -4.71 1.52 -4.38
C LEU A 301 -4.18 0.10 -4.12
N GLY A 302 -3.83 -0.63 -5.18
CA GLY A 302 -3.22 -1.96 -5.08
C GLY A 302 -1.94 -1.95 -4.23
N TYR A 303 -1.08 -0.95 -4.43
CA TYR A 303 0.13 -0.76 -3.64
C TYR A 303 -0.17 -0.52 -2.15
N ASN A 304 -1.12 0.35 -1.82
CA ASN A 304 -1.50 0.64 -0.43
C ASN A 304 -2.14 -0.58 0.25
N LEU A 305 -2.99 -1.31 -0.47
CA LEU A 305 -3.61 -2.54 0.02
C LEU A 305 -2.58 -3.65 0.26
N SER A 306 -1.58 -3.76 -0.61
CA SER A 306 -0.42 -4.65 -0.41
C SER A 306 0.38 -4.26 0.84
N GLY A 307 0.63 -2.96 1.02
CA GLY A 307 1.24 -2.41 2.22
C GLY A 307 0.47 -2.76 3.49
N MET A 308 -0.86 -2.75 3.42
CA MET A 308 -1.74 -3.12 4.54
C MET A 308 -1.61 -4.60 4.88
N LEU A 309 -1.69 -5.49 3.89
CA LEU A 309 -1.51 -6.93 4.10
C LEU A 309 -0.15 -7.26 4.72
N LEU A 310 0.91 -6.60 4.23
CA LEU A 310 2.26 -6.76 4.77
C LEU A 310 2.37 -6.26 6.21
N LEU A 311 1.82 -5.08 6.51
CA LEU A 311 1.89 -4.53 7.86
C LEU A 311 1.09 -5.36 8.88
N VAL A 312 -0.08 -5.86 8.49
CA VAL A 312 -0.87 -6.80 9.28
C VAL A 312 -0.08 -8.09 9.53
N PHE A 313 0.56 -8.63 8.50
CA PHE A 313 1.39 -9.83 8.66
C PHE A 313 2.62 -9.57 9.54
N GLU A 314 3.26 -8.40 9.44
CA GLU A 314 4.35 -8.01 10.35
C GLU A 314 3.90 -7.91 11.81
N ILE A 315 2.66 -7.46 12.06
CA ILE A 315 2.07 -7.45 13.41
C ILE A 315 1.92 -8.88 13.92
N ILE A 316 1.36 -9.80 13.12
CA ILE A 316 1.23 -11.22 13.47
C ILE A 316 2.61 -11.88 13.69
N GLU A 317 3.57 -11.59 12.81
CA GLU A 317 4.94 -12.10 12.95
C GLU A 317 5.62 -11.57 14.22
N SER A 318 5.20 -10.41 14.72
CA SER A 318 5.70 -9.83 15.97
C SER A 318 5.08 -10.41 17.25
N THR A 319 3.99 -11.18 17.16
CA THR A 319 3.35 -11.81 18.33
C THR A 319 3.94 -13.18 18.68
N TYR A 320 4.85 -13.73 17.86
CA TYR A 320 5.44 -15.09 18.01
C TYR A 320 4.40 -16.22 18.01
N TRP A 321 3.21 -15.99 17.45
CA TRP A 321 2.16 -17.01 17.39
C TRP A 321 2.39 -18.06 16.30
N LEU A 322 3.25 -17.77 15.32
CA LEU A 322 3.55 -18.67 14.21
C LEU A 322 4.84 -19.45 14.48
N GLN A 323 4.78 -20.77 14.33
CA GLN A 323 5.98 -21.59 14.22
C GLN A 323 6.76 -21.20 12.96
N GLU A 324 8.09 -21.34 12.99
CA GLU A 324 8.98 -20.91 11.90
C GLU A 324 8.62 -21.53 10.54
N ARG A 325 8.28 -22.83 10.53
CA ARG A 325 7.83 -23.54 9.32
C ARG A 325 6.58 -22.91 8.72
N THR A 326 5.60 -22.57 9.53
CA THR A 326 4.34 -21.94 9.10
C THR A 326 4.58 -20.49 8.66
N ARG A 327 5.42 -19.74 9.39
CA ARG A 327 5.82 -18.36 9.05
C ARG A 327 6.42 -18.30 7.64
N VAL A 328 7.39 -19.17 7.37
CA VAL A 328 8.10 -19.22 6.09
C VAL A 328 7.18 -19.70 4.97
N PHE A 329 6.34 -20.72 5.23
CA PHE A 329 5.33 -21.17 4.28
C PHE A 329 4.40 -20.04 3.84
N ILE A 330 3.83 -19.31 4.80
CA ILE A 330 2.96 -18.16 4.51
C ILE A 330 3.73 -17.08 3.75
N LYS A 331 4.96 -16.75 4.15
CA LYS A 331 5.79 -15.75 3.45
C LYS A 331 6.04 -16.13 1.99
N ARG A 332 6.41 -17.39 1.72
CA ARG A 332 6.72 -17.84 0.36
C ARG A 332 5.47 -17.95 -0.52
N LEU A 333 4.34 -18.32 0.06
CA LEU A 333 3.07 -18.48 -0.67
C LEU A 333 2.38 -17.14 -0.95
N LEU A 334 2.31 -16.24 0.04
CA LEU A 334 1.48 -15.02 -0.01
C LEU A 334 2.28 -13.71 -0.12
N PHE A 335 3.54 -13.72 0.29
CA PHE A 335 4.39 -12.54 0.38
C PHE A 335 5.70 -12.74 -0.39
N CYS A 336 5.57 -13.04 -1.68
CA CYS A 336 6.68 -13.14 -2.61
C CYS A 336 6.59 -12.11 -3.75
N TYR A 337 7.76 -11.65 -4.21
CA TYR A 337 7.86 -10.59 -5.23
C TYR A 337 7.30 -11.00 -6.59
N GLU A 338 7.33 -12.29 -6.91
CA GLU A 338 6.82 -12.83 -8.17
C GLU A 338 5.29 -12.77 -8.27
N SER A 339 4.57 -12.89 -7.15
CA SER A 339 3.10 -12.95 -7.15
C SER A 339 2.42 -11.66 -6.71
N SER A 340 3.09 -10.82 -5.91
CA SER A 340 2.44 -9.71 -5.23
C SER A 340 1.84 -8.68 -6.19
N LEU A 341 2.63 -8.27 -7.19
CA LEU A 341 2.24 -7.25 -8.16
C LEU A 341 1.06 -7.71 -9.02
N LEU A 342 1.03 -8.99 -9.40
CA LEU A 342 -0.07 -9.53 -10.21
C LEU A 342 -1.38 -9.55 -9.44
N GLY A 343 -1.35 -9.94 -8.15
CA GLY A 343 -2.52 -9.88 -7.27
C GLY A 343 -3.08 -8.46 -7.15
N GLU A 344 -2.21 -7.47 -7.01
CA GLU A 344 -2.58 -6.05 -6.92
C GLU A 344 -3.20 -5.52 -8.22
N ILE A 345 -2.58 -5.81 -9.37
CA ILE A 345 -3.06 -5.38 -10.69
C ILE A 345 -4.42 -6.03 -11.00
N LEU A 346 -4.53 -7.35 -10.85
CA LEU A 346 -5.79 -8.06 -11.11
C LEU A 346 -6.88 -7.61 -10.15
N GLY A 347 -6.56 -7.47 -8.85
CA GLY A 347 -7.49 -6.97 -7.85
C GLY A 347 -8.04 -5.61 -8.22
N SER A 348 -7.15 -4.70 -8.64
CA SER A 348 -7.53 -3.36 -9.08
C SER A 348 -8.42 -3.36 -10.33
N ALA A 349 -8.18 -4.28 -11.27
CA ALA A 349 -8.92 -4.37 -12.53
C ALA A 349 -10.37 -4.87 -12.37
N VAL A 350 -10.63 -5.73 -11.38
CA VAL A 350 -11.96 -6.34 -11.17
C VAL A 350 -12.79 -5.63 -10.09
N GLN A 351 -12.18 -4.69 -9.36
CA GLN A 351 -12.75 -4.07 -8.18
C GLN A 351 -14.09 -3.36 -8.44
N GLN A 352 -14.21 -2.62 -9.56
CA GLN A 352 -15.45 -1.90 -9.93
C GLN A 352 -16.62 -2.85 -10.16
N THR A 353 -16.34 -3.97 -10.83
CA THR A 353 -17.30 -5.02 -11.10
C THR A 353 -17.78 -5.63 -9.79
N PHE A 354 -16.86 -5.94 -8.87
CA PHE A 354 -17.23 -6.43 -7.55
C PHE A 354 -18.08 -5.44 -6.75
N PHE A 355 -17.69 -4.17 -6.70
CA PHE A 355 -18.50 -3.15 -6.02
C PHE A 355 -19.92 -3.07 -6.58
N THR A 356 -20.05 -3.03 -7.90
CA THR A 356 -21.36 -2.98 -8.57
C THR A 356 -22.21 -4.19 -8.23
N HIS A 357 -21.66 -5.40 -8.24
CA HIS A 357 -22.41 -6.61 -7.91
C HIS A 357 -22.81 -6.69 -6.43
N ILE A 358 -21.91 -6.28 -5.53
CA ILE A 358 -22.17 -6.24 -4.09
C ILE A 358 -23.31 -5.25 -3.80
N ASN A 359 -23.24 -4.03 -4.33
CA ASN A 359 -24.27 -3.01 -4.14
C ASN A 359 -25.62 -3.41 -4.77
N LYS A 360 -25.60 -4.15 -5.90
CA LYS A 360 -26.82 -4.69 -6.51
C LYS A 360 -27.42 -5.88 -5.75
N SER A 361 -26.69 -6.47 -4.81
CA SER A 361 -27.18 -7.62 -4.04
C SER A 361 -28.41 -7.27 -3.21
N ARG A 362 -29.34 -8.24 -3.08
CA ARG A 362 -30.56 -8.06 -2.29
C ARG A 362 -30.25 -7.70 -0.83
N LEU A 363 -29.20 -8.27 -0.26
CA LEU A 363 -28.77 -8.05 1.12
C LEU A 363 -28.50 -6.57 1.42
N LEU A 364 -27.74 -5.89 0.56
CA LEU A 364 -27.40 -4.47 0.76
C LEU A 364 -28.53 -3.54 0.35
N LYS A 365 -29.25 -3.86 -0.73
CA LYS A 365 -30.41 -3.08 -1.18
C LYS A 365 -31.50 -2.94 -0.12
N SER A 366 -31.69 -3.92 0.76
CA SER A 366 -32.71 -3.89 1.82
C SER A 366 -32.17 -3.51 3.21
N SER A 367 -30.96 -2.95 3.30
CA SER A 367 -30.25 -2.82 4.58
C SER A 367 -30.61 -1.60 5.45
N ASN A 368 -31.55 -0.73 5.03
CA ASN A 368 -31.89 0.48 5.79
C ASN A 368 -32.36 0.17 7.21
N ASN A 369 -33.29 -0.78 7.31
CA ASN A 369 -33.93 -1.12 8.57
C ASN A 369 -32.90 -1.65 9.58
N VAL A 370 -31.87 -2.35 9.09
CA VAL A 370 -30.75 -2.83 9.90
C VAL A 370 -29.86 -1.66 10.33
N SER A 371 -29.56 -0.73 9.40
CA SER A 371 -28.78 0.47 9.69
C SER A 371 -29.43 1.37 10.74
N LEU A 372 -30.74 1.60 10.63
CA LEU A 372 -31.50 2.37 11.61
C LEU A 372 -31.55 1.70 12.98
N ALA A 373 -31.59 0.35 13.02
CA ALA A 373 -31.62 -0.40 14.27
C ALA A 373 -30.28 -0.42 15.02
N VAL A 374 -29.14 -0.42 14.29
CA VAL A 374 -27.80 -0.60 14.89
C VAL A 374 -26.98 0.70 14.96
N SER A 375 -27.22 1.65 14.04
CA SER A 375 -26.47 2.88 13.73
C SER A 375 -25.85 2.85 12.33
N HIS A 376 -25.99 3.95 11.58
CA HIS A 376 -25.34 4.17 10.28
C HIS A 376 -23.82 3.99 10.34
N TYR A 377 -23.19 4.40 11.44
CA TYR A 377 -21.75 4.27 11.62
C TYR A 377 -21.32 2.80 11.74
N VAL A 378 -21.97 2.03 12.62
CA VAL A 378 -21.65 0.61 12.85
C VAL A 378 -21.96 -0.24 11.62
N TRP A 379 -23.09 0.02 10.97
CA TRP A 379 -23.46 -0.69 9.74
C TRP A 379 -22.48 -0.39 8.59
N SER A 380 -21.95 0.83 8.52
CA SER A 380 -20.89 1.16 7.57
C SER A 380 -19.59 0.38 7.80
N ILE A 381 -19.21 0.14 9.05
CA ILE A 381 -18.05 -0.74 9.37
C ILE A 381 -18.30 -2.15 8.84
N ALA A 382 -19.52 -2.68 8.99
CA ALA A 382 -19.88 -3.98 8.46
C ALA A 382 -19.84 -4.00 6.92
N GLY A 383 -20.42 -2.99 6.26
CA GLY A 383 -20.41 -2.85 4.80
C GLY A 383 -19.01 -2.75 4.20
N HIS A 384 -18.17 -1.86 4.75
CA HIS A 384 -16.76 -1.75 4.38
C HIS A 384 -15.98 -3.04 4.69
N GLY A 385 -16.26 -3.68 5.83
CA GLY A 385 -15.64 -4.95 6.22
C GLY A 385 -15.91 -6.06 5.21
N ILE A 386 -17.15 -6.22 4.76
CA ILE A 386 -17.52 -7.17 3.70
C ILE A 386 -16.69 -6.89 2.44
N PHE A 387 -16.65 -5.63 2.00
CA PHE A 387 -15.89 -5.24 0.82
C PHE A 387 -14.39 -5.57 0.95
N VAL A 388 -13.76 -5.11 2.03
CA VAL A 388 -12.33 -5.31 2.28
C VAL A 388 -12.00 -6.81 2.34
N LEU A 389 -12.83 -7.63 2.98
CA LEU A 389 -12.63 -9.08 3.04
C LEU A 389 -12.69 -9.73 1.66
N PHE A 390 -13.62 -9.33 0.79
CA PHE A 390 -13.70 -9.84 -0.58
C PHE A 390 -12.44 -9.48 -1.38
N VAL A 391 -12.00 -8.22 -1.35
CA VAL A 391 -10.80 -7.79 -2.09
C VAL A 391 -9.55 -8.48 -1.55
N ILE A 392 -9.38 -8.57 -0.23
CA ILE A 392 -8.26 -9.27 0.38
C ILE A 392 -8.26 -10.75 -0.02
N THR A 393 -9.41 -11.42 0.04
CA THR A 393 -9.54 -12.83 -0.33
C THR A 393 -9.14 -13.04 -1.79
N PHE A 394 -9.64 -12.20 -2.70
CA PHE A 394 -9.27 -12.26 -4.10
C PHE A 394 -7.75 -12.11 -4.31
N ILE A 395 -7.13 -11.10 -3.70
CA ILE A 395 -5.69 -10.85 -3.82
C ILE A 395 -4.88 -12.04 -3.27
N ILE A 396 -5.26 -12.56 -2.09
CA ILE A 396 -4.59 -13.71 -1.47
C ILE A 396 -4.68 -14.94 -2.38
N VAL A 397 -5.85 -15.22 -2.96
CA VAL A 397 -6.05 -16.35 -3.88
C VAL A 397 -5.20 -16.18 -5.13
N VAL A 398 -5.21 -15.01 -5.77
CA VAL A 398 -4.38 -14.75 -6.94
C VAL A 398 -2.89 -14.91 -6.61
N ARG A 399 -2.43 -14.39 -5.47
CA ARG A 399 -1.03 -14.52 -5.04
C ARG A 399 -0.64 -15.97 -4.80
N ALA A 400 -1.47 -16.72 -4.08
CA ALA A 400 -1.23 -18.13 -3.79
C ALA A 400 -1.16 -18.96 -5.09
N LEU A 401 -2.17 -18.83 -5.97
CA LEU A 401 -2.19 -19.54 -7.25
C LEU A 401 -0.98 -19.19 -8.13
N THR A 402 -0.65 -17.90 -8.23
CA THR A 402 0.52 -17.45 -9.01
C THR A 402 1.82 -18.02 -8.44
N ALA A 403 2.00 -17.98 -7.11
CA ALA A 403 3.19 -18.53 -6.46
C ALA A 403 3.29 -20.05 -6.69
N ILE A 404 2.17 -20.77 -6.57
CA ILE A 404 2.09 -22.21 -6.83
C ILE A 404 2.49 -22.53 -8.26
N LEU A 405 1.87 -21.86 -9.24
CA LEU A 405 2.18 -22.05 -10.65
C LEU A 405 3.65 -21.73 -10.95
N TYR A 406 4.18 -20.66 -10.37
CA TYR A 406 5.58 -20.28 -10.50
C TYR A 406 6.53 -21.36 -9.97
N VAL A 407 6.28 -21.86 -8.75
CA VAL A 407 7.12 -22.91 -8.14
C VAL A 407 7.05 -24.22 -8.92
N LEU A 408 5.87 -24.59 -9.40
CA LEU A 408 5.69 -25.75 -10.26
C LEU A 408 6.46 -25.63 -11.57
N TRP A 409 6.42 -24.45 -12.19
CA TRP A 409 7.09 -24.18 -13.46
C TRP A 409 8.62 -24.17 -13.31
N GLU A 410 9.12 -23.37 -12.37
CA GLU A 410 10.55 -23.08 -12.24
C GLU A 410 11.29 -24.19 -11.50
N HIS A 411 10.77 -24.61 -10.35
CA HIS A 411 11.47 -25.49 -9.42
C HIS A 411 11.03 -26.95 -9.52
N ARG A 412 9.85 -27.21 -10.10
CA ARG A 412 9.24 -28.55 -10.22
C ARG A 412 9.13 -29.30 -8.88
N THR A 413 9.13 -28.58 -7.76
CA THR A 413 9.03 -29.15 -6.41
C THR A 413 8.28 -28.24 -5.46
N TRP A 414 7.38 -28.82 -4.67
CA TRP A 414 6.65 -28.12 -3.60
C TRP A 414 7.51 -27.84 -2.36
N ALA A 415 8.70 -28.44 -2.31
CA ALA A 415 9.63 -28.32 -1.20
C ALA A 415 10.04 -26.85 -0.96
N ILE A 416 10.03 -26.01 -2.01
CA ILE A 416 10.28 -24.56 -1.91
C ILE A 416 9.37 -23.90 -0.87
N PHE A 417 8.12 -24.33 -0.69
CA PHE A 417 7.24 -23.69 0.29
C PHE A 417 7.50 -24.12 1.73
N SER A 418 7.97 -25.35 1.96
CA SER A 418 7.93 -25.97 3.29
C SER A 418 9.30 -26.21 3.93
N ARG A 419 10.38 -26.24 3.15
CA ARG A 419 11.74 -26.53 3.64
C ARG A 419 12.37 -25.30 4.30
N SER A 420 13.01 -25.48 5.45
CA SER A 420 13.74 -24.41 6.12
C SER A 420 14.93 -23.92 5.29
N CYS A 421 15.25 -22.64 5.41
CA CYS A 421 16.52 -22.08 4.97
C CYS A 421 17.12 -21.27 6.12
N CYS A 422 18.39 -21.51 6.44
CA CYS A 422 19.07 -20.80 7.51
C CYS A 422 19.19 -19.28 7.26
N VAL A 423 19.19 -18.84 5.99
CA VAL A 423 19.18 -17.42 5.62
C VAL A 423 17.83 -16.77 5.93
N ASP A 424 16.70 -17.46 5.66
CA ASP A 424 15.35 -16.97 6.02
C ASP A 424 15.19 -16.79 7.53
N THR A 425 15.83 -17.69 8.28
CA THR A 425 15.92 -17.65 9.74
C THR A 425 16.73 -16.41 10.14
N ALA A 426 17.98 -16.28 9.67
CA ALA A 426 18.85 -15.13 9.99
C ALA A 426 18.24 -13.75 9.65
N LEU A 427 17.55 -13.65 8.50
CA LEU A 427 16.81 -12.45 8.11
C LEU A 427 15.61 -12.19 9.03
N GLY A 428 14.85 -13.23 9.36
CA GLY A 428 13.70 -13.16 10.24
C GLY A 428 12.68 -12.12 9.79
N ARG A 429 12.41 -11.14 10.67
CA ARG A 429 11.46 -10.04 10.43
C ARG A 429 12.03 -8.89 9.58
N ARG A 430 13.34 -8.89 9.33
CA ARG A 430 14.05 -7.80 8.62
C ARG A 430 13.80 -7.83 7.12
N ASN A 431 13.41 -8.99 6.60
CA ASN A 431 12.95 -9.20 5.24
C ASN A 431 11.43 -8.92 5.17
N LYS A 432 11.02 -8.10 4.20
CA LYS A 432 9.63 -7.77 3.94
C LYS A 432 8.94 -8.89 3.16
N MET A 433 9.57 -9.37 2.08
CA MET A 433 9.02 -10.39 1.19
C MET A 433 10.09 -11.36 0.68
N THR A 434 9.68 -12.58 0.34
CA THR A 434 10.57 -13.59 -0.24
C THR A 434 10.70 -13.44 -1.76
N MET A 435 11.80 -13.95 -2.32
CA MET A 435 12.05 -13.97 -3.77
C MET A 435 12.11 -15.43 -4.20
N LEU A 436 11.03 -15.96 -4.79
CA LEU A 436 10.93 -17.38 -5.13
C LEU A 436 11.95 -17.80 -6.20
N ALA A 437 12.21 -16.92 -7.17
CA ALA A 437 13.25 -17.14 -8.17
C ALA A 437 14.66 -17.05 -7.59
N GLY A 438 14.79 -16.54 -6.37
CA GLY A 438 16.06 -16.37 -5.69
C GLY A 438 16.53 -17.63 -5.00
N TYR A 439 15.70 -18.67 -4.94
CA TYR A 439 16.07 -19.95 -4.38
C TYR A 439 16.73 -20.87 -5.42
N SER A 440 17.59 -21.75 -4.94
CA SER A 440 18.17 -22.88 -5.63
C SER A 440 17.93 -24.12 -4.79
N TRP A 441 17.35 -25.15 -5.41
CA TRP A 441 17.05 -26.44 -4.78
C TRP A 441 18.11 -27.46 -5.16
N VAL A 442 18.96 -27.84 -4.21
CA VAL A 442 20.08 -28.77 -4.43
C VAL A 442 20.19 -29.71 -3.24
N ASP A 443 20.33 -31.01 -3.49
CA ASP A 443 20.50 -32.06 -2.46
C ASP A 443 19.47 -31.99 -1.32
N GLU A 444 18.20 -31.83 -1.70
CA GLU A 444 17.05 -31.67 -0.80
C GLU A 444 17.12 -30.46 0.15
N LYS A 445 17.97 -29.49 -0.17
CA LYS A 445 18.21 -28.29 0.62
C LYS A 445 17.96 -27.04 -0.19
N LEU A 446 17.57 -25.99 0.52
CA LEU A 446 17.20 -24.71 -0.06
C LEU A 446 18.29 -23.67 0.17
N TYR A 447 18.77 -23.10 -0.93
CA TYR A 447 19.81 -22.06 -0.94
C TYR A 447 19.31 -20.80 -1.61
N TYR A 448 19.81 -19.64 -1.20
CA TYR A 448 19.68 -18.39 -1.95
C TYR A 448 20.83 -18.24 -2.93
N THR A 449 20.51 -17.79 -4.15
CA THR A 449 21.54 -17.43 -5.13
C THR A 449 22.24 -16.11 -4.74
N PRO A 450 23.48 -15.88 -5.21
CA PRO A 450 24.18 -14.61 -5.00
C PRO A 450 23.38 -13.37 -5.42
N GLU A 451 22.61 -13.48 -6.51
CA GLU A 451 21.78 -12.38 -7.01
C GLU A 451 20.61 -12.07 -6.09
N ALA A 452 20.04 -13.08 -5.43
CA ALA A 452 19.00 -12.89 -4.43
C ALA A 452 19.56 -12.28 -3.15
N LEU A 453 20.73 -12.74 -2.68
CA LEU A 453 21.40 -12.11 -1.54
C LEU A 453 21.67 -10.63 -1.82
N LYS A 454 22.15 -10.31 -3.04
CA LYS A 454 22.34 -8.94 -3.53
C LYS A 454 21.03 -8.17 -3.61
N SER A 455 19.92 -8.76 -4.08
CA SER A 455 18.64 -8.04 -4.18
C SER A 455 18.10 -7.65 -2.80
N PHE A 456 18.34 -8.46 -1.77
CA PHE A 456 18.03 -8.12 -0.37
C PHE A 456 19.02 -7.14 0.28
N GLY A 457 20.13 -6.80 -0.40
CA GLY A 457 21.17 -5.94 0.15
C GLY A 457 22.05 -6.62 1.20
N LEU A 458 22.13 -7.96 1.17
CA LEU A 458 22.99 -8.74 2.04
C LEU A 458 24.43 -8.71 1.54
N LEU A 459 25.34 -8.49 2.47
CA LEU A 459 26.76 -8.34 2.19
C LEU A 459 27.57 -9.31 3.06
N LYS A 460 28.70 -9.75 2.52
CA LYS A 460 29.71 -10.54 3.21
C LYS A 460 30.62 -9.59 3.97
N MET A 461 30.79 -9.81 5.27
CA MET A 461 31.81 -9.17 6.09
C MET A 461 32.83 -10.23 6.49
N GLU A 462 34.12 -9.96 6.36
CA GLU A 462 35.17 -10.85 6.85
C GLU A 462 35.93 -10.19 8.01
N GLU A 463 36.09 -10.93 9.10
CA GLU A 463 36.81 -10.49 10.30
C GLU A 463 37.58 -11.68 10.86
N ASN A 464 38.92 -11.54 10.95
CA ASN A 464 39.82 -12.57 11.48
C ASN A 464 39.66 -13.94 10.78
N GLY A 465 39.47 -13.93 9.45
CA GLY A 465 39.27 -15.15 8.65
C GLY A 465 37.87 -15.77 8.76
N ILE A 466 36.96 -15.15 9.51
CA ILE A 466 35.59 -15.60 9.69
C ILE A 466 34.66 -14.73 8.84
N ALA A 467 33.83 -15.39 8.03
CA ALA A 467 32.81 -14.72 7.23
C ALA A 467 31.51 -14.53 8.02
N TYR A 468 30.84 -13.40 7.78
CA TYR A 468 29.59 -13.01 8.40
C TYR A 468 28.64 -12.45 7.36
N ILE A 469 27.34 -12.59 7.61
CA ILE A 469 26.30 -11.91 6.85
C ILE A 469 25.98 -10.57 7.51
N ALA A 470 26.09 -9.49 6.74
CA ALA A 470 25.80 -8.14 7.15
C ALA A 470 24.61 -7.57 6.36
N LEU A 471 23.79 -6.79 7.04
CA LEU A 471 22.65 -6.07 6.46
C LEU A 471 22.66 -4.63 6.94
N ARG A 472 22.23 -3.70 6.11
CA ARG A 472 21.99 -2.33 6.54
C ARG A 472 20.74 -2.25 7.43
N LYS A 473 20.88 -1.78 8.67
CA LYS A 473 19.75 -1.58 9.57
C LYS A 473 18.86 -0.45 9.04
N LEU A 474 17.58 -0.75 8.88
CA LEU A 474 16.58 0.24 8.49
C LEU A 474 16.07 0.98 9.73
N HIS A 475 16.42 2.26 9.85
CA HIS A 475 15.91 3.17 10.87
C HIS A 475 14.63 3.87 10.40
N TRP A 476 13.90 4.54 11.31
CA TRP A 476 12.69 5.28 10.99
C TRP A 476 12.93 6.33 9.90
N PHE A 477 13.76 7.33 10.18
CA PHE A 477 14.02 8.46 9.27
C PHE A 477 15.50 8.77 9.06
N SER A 478 16.35 8.42 10.04
CA SER A 478 17.79 8.62 9.95
C SER A 478 18.42 7.67 8.94
N VAL A 479 19.49 8.11 8.29
CA VAL A 479 20.31 7.28 7.41
C VAL A 479 21.79 7.37 7.82
N PRO A 480 22.18 6.79 8.97
CA PRO A 480 23.56 6.83 9.43
C PRO A 480 24.51 6.27 8.38
N ARG A 481 25.76 6.73 8.36
CA ARG A 481 26.76 6.19 7.42
C ARG A 481 27.13 4.75 7.80
N ASN A 482 27.30 4.51 9.11
CA ASN A 482 27.70 3.24 9.72
C ASN A 482 26.52 2.57 10.44
N ASP A 483 25.65 1.95 9.66
CA ASP A 483 24.40 1.29 10.08
C ASP A 483 24.36 -0.19 9.64
N PHE A 484 25.49 -0.73 9.16
CA PHE A 484 25.59 -2.16 8.90
C PHE A 484 25.63 -2.92 10.21
N VAL A 485 24.82 -3.97 10.29
CA VAL A 485 24.77 -4.89 11.40
C VAL A 485 25.03 -6.31 10.93
N VAL A 486 25.78 -7.06 11.72
CA VAL A 486 25.99 -8.49 11.51
C VAL A 486 24.77 -9.26 12.00
N LEU A 487 24.26 -10.19 11.18
CA LEU A 487 23.10 -11.01 11.49
C LEU A 487 23.45 -12.47 11.81
N GLY A 488 24.58 -12.95 11.29
CA GLY A 488 24.98 -14.35 11.48
C GLY A 488 26.40 -14.62 11.00
N LEU A 489 26.95 -15.71 11.52
CA LEU A 489 28.20 -16.32 11.10
C LEU A 489 27.95 -17.16 9.85
N VAL A 490 28.82 -17.05 8.86
CA VAL A 490 28.83 -17.91 7.67
C VAL A 490 29.85 -19.02 7.90
N HIS A 491 29.39 -20.26 7.80
CA HIS A 491 30.25 -21.45 7.85
C HIS A 491 29.91 -22.32 6.65
N GLU A 492 30.89 -22.51 5.76
CA GLU A 492 30.66 -23.09 4.43
C GLU A 492 29.56 -22.32 3.69
N GLU A 493 28.48 -22.99 3.28
CA GLU A 493 27.32 -22.38 2.64
C GLU A 493 26.20 -22.02 3.64
N ARG A 494 26.38 -22.26 4.96
CA ARG A 494 25.34 -22.09 5.98
C ARG A 494 25.49 -20.81 6.77
N VAL A 495 24.38 -20.33 7.32
CA VAL A 495 24.32 -19.14 8.16
C VAL A 495 23.80 -19.49 9.55
N LYS A 496 24.62 -19.29 10.58
CA LYS A 496 24.23 -19.41 11.98
C LYS A 496 23.94 -18.02 12.59
N PRO A 497 22.69 -17.67 12.89
CA PRO A 497 22.36 -16.42 13.58
C PRO A 497 23.24 -16.15 14.81
N CYS A 498 23.65 -14.90 14.98
CA CYS A 498 24.45 -14.47 16.13
C CYS A 498 23.82 -13.25 16.82
N ALA A 499 24.43 -12.79 17.92
CA ALA A 499 24.05 -11.52 18.51
C ALA A 499 24.27 -10.38 17.50
N VAL A 500 23.25 -9.52 17.36
CA VAL A 500 23.32 -8.39 16.43
C VAL A 500 24.35 -7.39 16.93
N ARG A 501 25.35 -7.10 16.11
CA ARG A 501 26.43 -6.15 16.43
C ARG A 501 26.76 -5.26 15.23
N PRO A 502 27.37 -4.08 15.44
CA PRO A 502 27.85 -3.24 14.36
C PRO A 502 28.87 -3.98 13.48
N CYS A 503 28.83 -3.69 12.18
CA CYS A 503 29.85 -4.11 11.23
C CYS A 503 31.11 -3.25 11.42
N ILE A 504 32.25 -3.90 11.68
CA ILE A 504 33.53 -3.23 11.96
C ILE A 504 34.58 -3.44 10.85
N SER A 505 34.28 -4.26 9.85
CA SER A 505 35.18 -4.58 8.74
C SER A 505 34.59 -4.16 7.39
N VAL A 506 35.40 -4.27 6.34
CA VAL A 506 35.00 -4.04 4.95
C VAL A 506 34.00 -5.11 4.53
N VAL A 507 33.02 -4.69 3.72
CA VAL A 507 31.96 -5.55 3.22
C VAL A 507 32.08 -5.76 1.70
N ASN A 508 31.86 -7.00 1.27
CA ASN A 508 31.84 -7.42 -0.12
C ASN A 508 30.50 -8.09 -0.47
N PHE A 509 30.26 -8.36 -1.76
CA PHE A 509 29.12 -9.18 -2.19
C PHE A 509 29.45 -10.66 -2.06
N PHE A 510 28.44 -11.48 -1.76
CA PHE A 510 28.57 -12.93 -1.87
C PHE A 510 28.66 -13.32 -3.35
N THR A 511 29.56 -14.25 -3.64
CA THR A 511 29.68 -14.93 -4.94
C THR A 511 29.14 -16.36 -4.87
N GLU A 512 29.03 -16.91 -3.67
CA GLU A 512 28.53 -18.23 -3.36
C GLU A 512 27.06 -18.19 -2.94
N ARG A 513 26.38 -19.33 -3.12
CA ARG A 513 25.03 -19.53 -2.61
C ARG A 513 25.08 -19.75 -1.09
N LEU A 514 24.05 -19.29 -0.38
CA LEU A 514 23.93 -19.51 1.06
C LEU A 514 22.59 -20.12 1.41
N GLY A 515 22.57 -21.10 2.30
CA GLY A 515 21.35 -21.76 2.76
C GLY A 515 21.61 -23.12 3.38
N GLY A 516 20.66 -24.03 3.22
CA GLY A 516 20.62 -25.30 3.95
C GLY A 516 19.71 -25.24 5.17
N GLU A 517 19.66 -26.37 5.90
CA GLU A 517 18.80 -26.52 7.06
C GLU A 517 19.16 -25.53 8.18
N ALA A 518 18.12 -25.02 8.85
CA ALA A 518 18.29 -24.18 10.03
C ALA A 518 18.39 -25.09 11.26
N ASP A 519 19.45 -24.97 12.05
CA ASP A 519 19.59 -25.74 13.29
C ASP A 519 18.45 -25.38 14.28
N GLU A 520 17.97 -26.34 15.06
CA GLU A 520 16.94 -26.08 16.10
C GLU A 520 17.39 -25.01 17.12
N GLU A 521 18.69 -24.96 17.39
CA GLU A 521 19.30 -23.95 18.27
C GLU A 521 19.31 -22.55 17.65
N CYS A 522 19.46 -22.42 16.32
CA CYS A 522 19.30 -21.15 15.60
C CYS A 522 17.89 -20.57 15.77
N THR A 523 16.88 -21.44 15.71
CA THR A 523 15.48 -21.05 15.86
C THR A 523 15.19 -20.53 17.28
N ARG A 524 15.74 -21.20 18.31
CA ARG A 524 15.62 -20.75 19.72
C ARG A 524 16.38 -19.45 19.99
N GLN A 525 17.58 -19.28 19.42
CA GLN A 525 18.41 -18.08 19.64
C GLN A 525 17.83 -16.83 18.98
N GLN A 526 17.16 -16.97 17.83
CA GLN A 526 16.40 -15.88 17.22
C GLN A 526 15.21 -15.43 18.06
N ILE A 527 14.44 -16.39 18.61
CA ILE A 527 13.34 -16.09 19.55
C ILE A 527 13.89 -15.33 20.76
N ARG A 528 15.03 -15.77 21.30
CA ARG A 528 15.71 -15.12 22.44
C ARG A 528 16.22 -13.70 22.13
N ASN A 529 16.90 -13.51 21.01
CA ASN A 529 17.38 -12.19 20.56
C ASN A 529 16.23 -11.22 20.26
N SER A 530 15.05 -11.75 19.94
CA SER A 530 13.84 -10.97 19.69
C SER A 530 13.02 -10.65 20.95
N THR A 531 13.32 -11.32 22.08
CA THR A 531 12.77 -11.04 23.42
C THR A 531 13.69 -10.18 24.30
N ILE A 532 15.01 -10.20 24.05
CA ILE A 532 16.02 -9.53 24.92
C ILE A 532 16.29 -8.07 24.57
N ILE A 533 15.67 -7.49 23.53
CA ILE A 533 15.73 -6.03 23.31
C ILE A 533 14.51 -5.41 24.00
N PRO A 534 14.61 -4.89 25.25
CA PRO A 534 13.63 -3.92 25.70
C PRO A 534 13.75 -2.73 24.75
N ALA A 535 12.65 -2.44 24.04
CA ALA A 535 12.51 -1.14 23.42
C ALA A 535 12.68 -0.11 24.53
N SER A 536 13.75 0.69 24.49
CA SER A 536 13.86 1.85 25.35
C SER A 536 12.57 2.65 25.17
N THR A 537 11.82 2.83 26.25
CA THR A 537 10.54 3.55 26.31
C THR A 537 10.66 5.05 26.02
N LEU A 538 11.77 5.49 25.43
CA LEU A 538 12.02 6.85 24.99
C LEU A 538 11.83 6.95 23.48
N ILE A 539 10.78 7.69 23.12
CA ILE A 539 10.44 8.12 21.77
C ILE A 539 11.54 9.08 21.27
N ASN A 540 12.64 8.55 20.73
CA ASN A 540 13.64 9.37 20.03
C ASN A 540 13.26 9.44 18.54
N ILE A 541 12.30 10.33 18.24
CA ILE A 541 11.91 10.69 16.86
C ILE A 541 12.93 11.63 16.20
N PHE A 542 13.80 12.27 16.98
CA PHE A 542 14.83 13.19 16.50
C PHE A 542 16.23 12.75 16.95
N PRO A 543 17.28 13.07 16.16
CA PRO A 543 18.65 12.78 16.56
C PRO A 543 19.05 13.62 17.78
N PRO A 544 19.92 13.11 18.68
CA PRO A 544 20.64 13.98 19.58
C PRO A 544 21.53 14.92 18.75
N SER A 545 21.51 16.21 19.12
CA SER A 545 22.28 17.31 18.53
C SER A 545 23.78 17.03 18.46
#